data_AF-A0A2N5UMR9-F1
#
_entry.id   AF-A0A2N5UMR9-F1
#
_cell.length_a   1.000
_cell.length_b   1.000
_cell.length_c   1.000
_cell.angle_alpha   90.00
_cell.angle_beta   90.00
_cell.angle_gamma   90.00
#
_symmetry.space_group_name_H-M   'P 1'
#
loop_
_entity.id
_entity.type
_entity.pdbx_description
1 polymer ?
#
loop_
_entity_poly.entity_id
_entity_poly.type
_entity_poly.pdbx_seq_one_letter_code
_entity_poly.pdbx_strand_id
1 'polypeptide(L)'
;MDQNQTIQALQAQLAEIQQNLATQNKIVAALSSNQHHQPHPHPTQQDSMAYYLMKKFIKSPATFFNKVNPCKPILAFDGSNWTKWEAALNHTLQHAFLSDKLFIGKYDLFSVMNLV
;
A
#
# COMPACT_ATOMS: atom_id res chain seq x y z
N MET A 1 -44.95 49.14 14.96
CA MET A 1 -45.19 48.14 13.89
C MET A 1 -44.06 47.11 13.79
N ASP A 2 -43.07 47.12 14.69
CA ASP A 2 -41.83 46.33 14.56
C ASP A 2 -41.87 44.87 14.98
N GLN A 3 -42.66 44.49 16.00
CA GLN A 3 -42.60 43.13 16.55
C GLN A 3 -42.95 42.03 15.54
N ASN A 4 -43.94 42.27 14.67
CA ASN A 4 -44.31 41.31 13.64
C ASN A 4 -43.22 41.16 12.57
N GLN A 5 -42.51 42.23 12.24
CA GLN A 5 -41.38 42.17 11.30
C GLN A 5 -40.20 41.41 11.91
N THR A 6 -39.93 41.58 13.20
CA THR A 6 -38.89 40.83 13.92
C THR A 6 -39.22 39.33 13.98
N ILE A 7 -40.48 38.98 14.26
CA ILE A 7 -40.92 37.57 14.29
C ILE A 7 -40.81 36.93 12.90
N GLN A 8 -41.22 37.64 11.85
CA GLN A 8 -41.09 37.16 10.46
C GLN A 8 -39.63 36.99 10.05
N ALA A 9 -38.74 37.91 10.44
CA ALA A 9 -37.31 37.80 10.19
C ALA A 9 -36.69 36.59 10.90
N LEU A 10 -37.10 36.32 12.15
CA LEU A 10 -36.64 35.14 12.90
C LEU A 10 -37.12 33.83 12.26
N GLN A 11 -38.36 33.79 11.79
CA GLN A 11 -38.92 32.64 11.08
C GLN A 11 -38.19 32.39 9.76
N ALA A 12 -37.86 33.44 9.02
CA ALA A 12 -37.08 33.34 7.79
C ALA A 12 -35.66 32.79 8.06
N GLN A 13 -34.99 33.27 9.12
CA GLN A 13 -33.68 32.75 9.51
C GLN A 13 -33.73 31.26 9.90
N LEU A 14 -34.75 30.84 10.65
CA LEU A 14 -34.90 29.42 11.02
C LEU A 14 -35.14 28.54 9.79
N ALA A 15 -35.95 28.99 8.84
CA ALA A 15 -36.19 28.27 7.59
C ALA A 15 -34.91 28.13 6.76
N GLU A 16 -34.09 29.18 6.69
CA GLU A 16 -32.81 29.17 5.99
C GLU A 16 -31.81 28.20 6.63
N ILE A 17 -31.71 28.19 7.96
CA ILE A 17 -30.84 27.25 8.69
C ILE A 17 -31.26 25.81 8.43
N GLN A 18 -32.57 25.52 8.48
CA GLN A 18 -33.10 24.19 8.19
C GLN A 18 -32.81 23.75 6.75
N GLN A 19 -32.96 24.66 5.79
CA GLN A 19 -32.66 24.39 4.38
C GLN A 19 -31.17 24.13 4.16
N ASN A 20 -30.30 24.90 4.82
CA ASN A 20 -28.85 24.72 4.76
C ASN A 20 -28.43 23.37 5.34
N LEU A 21 -29.00 22.97 6.49
CA LEU A 21 -28.77 21.65 7.09
C LEU A 21 -29.24 20.51 6.19
N ALA A 22 -30.44 20.63 5.59
CA ALA A 22 -30.96 19.62 4.68
C ALA A 22 -30.08 19.48 3.42
N THR A 23 -29.56 20.60 2.91
CA THR A 23 -28.67 20.63 1.74
C THR A 23 -27.31 20.01 2.07
N GLN A 24 -26.72 20.35 3.21
CA GLN A 24 -25.47 19.74 3.67
C GLN A 24 -25.62 18.23 3.88
N ASN A 25 -26.72 17.77 4.50
CA ASN A 25 -26.97 16.34 4.69
C ASN A 25 -27.11 15.59 3.36
N LYS A 26 -27.72 16.21 2.33
CA LYS A 26 -27.78 15.62 0.98
C LYS A 26 -26.42 15.53 0.32
N ILE A 27 -25.57 16.55 0.46
CA ILE A 27 -24.21 16.56 -0.08
C ILE A 27 -23.36 15.49 0.62
N VAL A 28 -23.44 15.40 1.96
CA VAL A 28 -22.75 14.35 2.73
C VAL A 28 -23.22 12.96 2.30
N ALA A 29 -24.53 12.74 2.18
CA ALA A 29 -25.06 11.44 1.73
C ALA A 29 -24.60 11.09 0.29
N ALA A 30 -24.55 12.07 -0.62
CA ALA A 30 -24.06 11.86 -1.98
C ALA A 30 -22.54 11.57 -2.01
N LEU A 31 -21.75 12.29 -1.21
CA LEU A 31 -20.31 12.03 -1.07
C LEU A 31 -20.04 10.66 -0.42
N SER A 32 -20.79 10.28 0.60
CA SER A 32 -20.71 8.96 1.24
C SER A 32 -21.15 7.82 0.32
N SER A 33 -22.20 8.02 -0.50
CA SER A 33 -22.63 7.05 -1.51
C SER A 33 -21.59 6.85 -2.63
N ASN A 34 -20.84 7.91 -2.97
CA ASN A 34 -19.72 7.83 -3.91
C ASN A 34 -18.46 7.21 -3.28
N GLN A 35 -18.31 7.26 -1.95
CA GLN A 35 -17.23 6.55 -1.24
C GLN A 35 -17.45 5.04 -1.15
N HIS A 36 -18.69 4.55 -1.22
CA HIS A 36 -19.00 3.11 -1.23
C HIS A 36 -18.76 2.41 -2.58
N HIS A 37 -18.35 3.16 -3.61
CA HIS A 37 -17.88 2.61 -4.89
C HIS A 37 -16.36 2.73 -5.05
N GLN A 38 -15.62 2.91 -3.96
CA GLN A 38 -14.22 2.51 -3.96
C GLN A 38 -14.20 0.99 -4.17
N PRO A 39 -13.63 0.45 -5.27
CA PRO A 39 -13.24 -0.94 -5.26
C PRO A 39 -12.18 -1.03 -4.17
N HIS A 40 -12.56 -1.49 -2.98
CA HIS A 40 -11.56 -2.02 -2.06
C HIS A 40 -10.73 -2.98 -2.92
N PRO A 41 -9.40 -2.79 -3.04
CA PRO A 41 -8.59 -3.83 -3.61
C PRO A 41 -8.74 -4.99 -2.63
N HIS A 42 -9.63 -5.93 -2.94
CA HIS A 42 -9.50 -7.26 -2.40
C HIS A 42 -8.05 -7.61 -2.66
N PRO A 43 -7.23 -7.87 -1.62
CA PRO A 43 -5.85 -8.23 -1.85
C PRO A 43 -5.90 -9.39 -2.83
N THR A 44 -5.36 -9.17 -4.01
CA THR A 44 -5.29 -10.24 -4.99
C THR A 44 -4.53 -11.38 -4.33
N GLN A 45 -4.79 -12.62 -4.70
CA GLN A 45 -4.02 -13.75 -4.15
C GLN A 45 -2.51 -13.47 -4.25
N GLN A 46 -2.09 -12.77 -5.29
CA GLN A 46 -0.74 -12.28 -5.50
C GLN A 46 -0.27 -11.29 -4.42
N ASP A 47 -1.06 -10.31 -4.01
CA ASP A 47 -0.71 -9.37 -2.92
C ASP A 47 -0.56 -10.09 -1.59
N SER A 48 -1.44 -11.06 -1.31
CA SER A 48 -1.35 -11.88 -0.09
C SER A 48 -0.09 -12.75 -0.06
N MET A 49 0.30 -13.29 -1.22
CA MET A 49 1.50 -14.13 -1.37
C MET A 49 2.77 -13.29 -1.29
N ALA A 50 2.81 -12.13 -1.97
CA ALA A 50 3.92 -11.18 -1.91
C ALA A 50 4.20 -10.78 -0.46
N TYR A 51 3.15 -10.39 0.27
CA TYR A 51 3.26 -10.03 1.68
C TYR A 51 3.76 -11.20 2.55
N TYR A 52 3.25 -12.41 2.31
CA TYR A 52 3.68 -13.62 3.01
C TYR A 52 5.17 -13.91 2.79
N LEU A 53 5.63 -13.91 1.54
CA LEU A 53 7.02 -14.21 1.18
C LEU A 53 7.98 -13.15 1.73
N MET A 54 7.64 -11.87 1.59
CA MET A 54 8.39 -10.76 2.16
C MET A 54 8.51 -10.91 3.68
N LYS A 55 7.41 -11.21 4.38
CA LYS A 55 7.42 -11.42 5.83
C LYS A 55 8.30 -12.61 6.25
N LYS A 56 8.31 -13.70 5.46
CA LYS A 56 9.19 -14.85 5.71
C LYS A 56 10.67 -14.49 5.51
N PHE A 57 10.99 -13.73 4.46
CA PHE A 57 12.33 -13.23 4.20
C PHE A 57 12.82 -12.35 5.35
N ILE A 58 12.06 -11.30 5.72
CA ILE A 58 12.41 -10.38 6.82
C ILE A 58 12.62 -11.14 8.14
N LYS A 59 11.76 -12.13 8.44
CA LYS A 59 11.86 -12.91 9.67
C LYS A 59 13.17 -13.73 9.75
N SER A 60 13.64 -14.29 8.64
CA SER A 60 14.88 -15.06 8.63
C SER A 60 15.49 -15.11 7.23
N PRO A 61 16.30 -14.10 6.85
CA PRO A 61 16.86 -14.00 5.50
C PRO A 61 17.74 -15.19 5.13
N ALA A 62 18.59 -15.66 6.06
CA ALA A 62 19.47 -16.81 5.83
C ALA A 62 18.68 -18.12 5.65
N THR A 63 17.65 -18.35 6.45
CA THR A 63 16.80 -19.55 6.31
C THR A 63 16.01 -19.48 5.00
N PHE A 64 15.51 -18.30 4.63
CA PHE A 64 14.80 -18.10 3.38
C PHE A 64 15.72 -18.37 2.19
N PHE A 65 16.91 -17.75 2.16
CA PHE A 65 17.97 -17.99 1.17
C PHE A 65 18.28 -19.49 1.01
N ASN A 66 18.42 -20.22 2.12
CA ASN A 66 18.71 -21.65 2.09
C ASN A 66 17.55 -22.52 1.59
N LYS A 67 16.31 -22.02 1.67
CA LYS A 67 15.11 -22.70 1.14
C LYS A 67 14.96 -22.50 -0.35
N VAL A 68 15.17 -21.27 -0.83
CA VAL A 68 15.03 -20.94 -2.26
C VAL A 68 16.25 -21.34 -3.10
N ASN A 69 17.43 -21.52 -2.48
CA ASN A 69 18.63 -21.97 -3.16
C ASN A 69 19.07 -23.34 -2.63
N PRO A 70 18.72 -24.46 -3.30
CA PRO A 70 19.09 -25.80 -2.87
C PRO A 70 20.61 -25.99 -2.69
N CYS A 71 21.40 -25.33 -3.54
CA CYS A 71 22.86 -25.40 -3.53
C CYS A 71 23.51 -24.56 -2.40
N LYS A 72 22.75 -23.68 -1.73
CA LYS A 72 23.19 -22.85 -0.59
C LYS A 72 24.61 -22.30 -0.75
N PRO A 73 24.91 -21.58 -1.85
CA PRO A 73 26.27 -21.13 -2.10
C PRO A 73 26.72 -20.18 -0.98
N ILE A 74 27.93 -20.42 -0.47
CA ILE A 74 28.61 -19.54 0.48
C ILE A 74 29.68 -18.80 -0.31
N LEU A 75 29.78 -17.48 -0.16
CA LEU A 75 30.81 -16.69 -0.84
C LEU A 75 32.19 -17.15 -0.36
N ALA A 76 33.04 -17.54 -1.30
CA ALA A 76 34.42 -17.91 -1.03
C ALA A 76 35.21 -16.65 -0.63
N PHE A 77 36.19 -16.82 0.25
CA PHE A 77 37.01 -15.70 0.75
C PHE A 77 37.73 -14.96 -0.39
N ASP A 78 38.19 -15.70 -1.40
CA ASP A 78 38.86 -15.16 -2.59
C ASP A 78 37.90 -14.61 -3.65
N GLY A 79 36.58 -14.71 -3.41
CA GLY A 79 35.55 -14.29 -4.36
C GLY A 79 35.47 -15.14 -5.63
N SER A 80 36.17 -16.28 -5.71
CA SER A 80 36.21 -17.14 -6.91
C SER A 80 34.83 -17.61 -7.39
N ASN A 81 33.86 -17.68 -6.48
CA ASN A 81 32.48 -18.06 -6.78
C ASN A 81 31.48 -16.90 -6.75
N TRP A 82 31.96 -15.65 -6.86
CA TRP A 82 31.14 -14.42 -6.80
C TRP A 82 29.87 -14.53 -7.65
N THR A 83 30.01 -14.85 -8.94
CA THR A 83 28.87 -14.93 -9.88
C THR A 83 27.80 -15.91 -9.42
N LYS A 84 28.21 -17.06 -8.87
CA LYS A 84 27.27 -18.08 -8.38
C LYS A 84 26.55 -17.61 -7.11
N TRP A 85 27.27 -16.94 -6.23
CA TRP A 85 26.71 -16.41 -4.99
C TRP A 85 25.77 -15.21 -5.26
N GLU A 86 26.18 -14.29 -6.13
CA GLU A 86 25.38 -13.14 -6.58
C GLU A 86 24.08 -13.60 -7.25
N ALA A 87 24.14 -14.60 -8.13
CA ALA A 87 22.95 -15.17 -8.75
C ALA A 87 21.97 -15.75 -7.72
N ALA A 88 22.47 -16.45 -6.70
CA ALA A 88 21.63 -16.98 -5.63
C ALA A 88 21.00 -15.88 -4.76
N LEU A 89 21.74 -14.79 -4.51
CA LEU A 89 21.17 -13.63 -3.83
C LEU A 89 20.09 -12.94 -4.66
N ASN A 90 20.35 -12.72 -5.95
CA ASN A 90 19.36 -12.16 -6.87
C ASN A 90 18.09 -13.01 -6.89
N HIS A 91 18.21 -14.32 -7.07
CA HIS A 91 17.09 -15.26 -7.03
C HIS A 91 16.31 -15.19 -5.70
N THR A 92 17.02 -15.03 -4.58
CA THR A 92 16.38 -14.89 -3.26
C THR A 92 15.53 -13.63 -3.15
N LEU A 93 16.06 -12.50 -3.60
CA LEU A 93 15.37 -11.21 -3.55
C LEU A 93 14.20 -11.18 -4.53
N GLN A 94 14.40 -11.71 -5.75
CA GLN A 94 13.33 -11.91 -6.73
C GLN A 94 12.17 -12.72 -6.16
N HIS A 95 12.47 -13.83 -5.48
CA HIS A 95 11.45 -14.66 -4.85
C HIS A 95 10.78 -13.99 -3.65
N ALA A 96 11.55 -13.27 -2.82
CA ALA A 96 11.01 -12.57 -1.65
C ALA A 96 10.03 -11.44 -2.03
N PHE A 97 10.29 -10.76 -3.15
CA PHE A 97 9.52 -9.60 -3.60
C PHE A 97 8.64 -9.86 -4.83
N LEU A 98 8.54 -11.11 -5.30
CA LEU A 98 7.85 -11.49 -6.54
C LEU A 98 8.19 -10.57 -7.73
N SER A 99 9.48 -10.34 -7.92
CA SER A 99 10.02 -9.42 -8.93
C SER A 99 10.94 -10.17 -9.86
N ASP A 100 10.87 -9.88 -11.16
CA ASP A 100 11.81 -10.42 -12.16
C ASP A 100 13.06 -9.55 -12.33
N LYS A 101 13.16 -8.46 -11.57
CA LYS A 101 14.29 -7.52 -11.66
C LYS A 101 15.52 -8.09 -10.99
N LEU A 102 16.70 -7.81 -11.54
CA LEU A 102 17.96 -8.08 -10.85
C LEU A 102 18.15 -7.05 -9.75
N PHE A 103 18.53 -7.54 -8.58
CA PHE A 103 18.73 -6.74 -7.38
C PHE A 103 20.19 -6.25 -7.26
N ILE A 104 21.13 -7.09 -7.65
CA ILE A 104 22.56 -6.82 -7.61
C ILE A 104 23.07 -6.66 -9.04
N GLY A 105 23.96 -5.70 -9.28
CA GLY A 105 24.65 -5.51 -10.56
C GLY A 105 24.13 -4.38 -11.47
N LYS A 106 23.03 -3.70 -11.12
CA LYS A 106 22.60 -2.46 -11.78
C LYS A 106 22.45 -1.32 -10.76
N TYR A 107 22.94 -0.15 -11.13
CA TYR A 107 22.98 1.03 -10.26
C TYR A 107 21.57 1.46 -9.83
N ASP A 108 21.47 1.65 -8.51
CA ASP A 108 20.35 2.20 -7.73
C ASP A 108 19.08 1.34 -7.59
N LEU A 109 19.19 0.31 -6.75
CA LEU A 109 18.13 -0.64 -6.45
C LEU A 109 17.14 -0.16 -5.38
N PHE A 110 17.59 0.66 -4.43
CA PHE A 110 16.74 1.12 -3.34
C PHE A 110 15.63 2.06 -3.82
N SER A 111 15.82 2.69 -4.99
CA SER A 111 14.78 3.43 -5.72
C SER A 111 13.61 2.56 -6.21
N VAL A 112 13.78 1.23 -6.29
CA VAL A 112 12.72 0.30 -6.72
C VAL A 112 11.92 -0.26 -5.54
N MET A 113 12.50 -0.24 -4.33
CA MET A 113 11.79 -0.59 -3.12
C MET A 113 11.06 0.66 -2.63
N ASN A 114 9.81 0.85 -3.04
CA ASN A 114 8.87 1.80 -2.42
C ASN A 114 8.59 1.39 -0.96
N LEU A 115 9.58 1.46 -0.09
CA LEU A 115 9.40 1.42 1.36
C LEU A 115 8.95 2.83 1.78
N VAL A 116 7.63 3.00 1.84
CA VAL A 116 6.95 4.13 2.50
C VAL A 116 6.74 3.77 3.96
#